data_AF-A0A9D0ZWE7-F1
#
_entry.id   AF-A0A9D0ZWE7-F1
#
_cell.length_a   1.000
_cell.length_b   1.000
_cell.length_c   1.000
_cell.angle_alpha   90.00
_cell.angle_beta   90.00
_cell.angle_gamma   90.00
#
_symmetry.space_group_name_H-M   'P 1'
#
loop_
_entity.id
_entity.type
_entity.pdbx_description
1 polymer ?
#
loop_
_entity_poly.entity_id
_entity_poly.type
_entity_poly.pdbx_seq_one_letter_code
_entity_poly.pdbx_strand_id
1 'polypeptide(L)'
;MKLKTKCMAFFIAFTLLLGLAPQPLFAGCPLTVEAHSGRTDAYGGHRDNQNASGLGYYHYHCGGHPAHLHPNGVCPYSGSASSGSTSSSSTSSGSTGSGSTNSSSPSVSRPAAKLNRKRVTLSVGKRSRLRLKNAKGTVKWASGNKRIASVSSNGTVSAKRAGTCVITARYNGRNYRCRIIVKNPFRLKTSDITIQAGQQKTLKANVKASSITWRSGKKDVVSVSKSGVITGKAKGRCFVYATYMGKTQKCRVIVQAPPETSAPTVS
;
A
#
# COMPACT_ATOMS: atom_id res chain seq x y z
N MET A 1 -48.40 1.48 30.31
CA MET A 1 -48.26 2.42 29.18
C MET A 1 -47.33 1.81 28.13
N LYS A 2 -47.86 1.54 26.93
CA LYS A 2 -47.17 0.94 25.79
C LYS A 2 -46.42 2.03 25.02
N LEU A 3 -45.18 1.79 24.60
CA LEU A 3 -44.64 2.46 23.41
C LEU A 3 -43.74 1.48 22.64
N LYS A 4 -44.32 0.90 21.58
CA LYS A 4 -43.62 0.10 20.58
C LYS A 4 -43.17 1.03 19.46
N THR A 5 -41.88 1.29 19.34
CA THR A 5 -41.32 2.03 18.21
C THR A 5 -40.93 1.03 17.11
N LYS A 6 -41.77 0.90 16.10
CA LYS A 6 -41.44 0.29 14.80
C LYS A 6 -40.73 1.36 13.96
N CYS A 7 -39.55 1.07 13.42
CA CYS A 7 -38.99 1.84 12.30
C CYS A 7 -38.77 0.94 11.10
N MET A 8 -39.31 1.41 9.98
CA MET A 8 -39.46 0.80 8.67
C MET A 8 -38.12 0.39 8.04
N ALA A 9 -38.15 -0.75 7.35
CA ALA A 9 -37.18 -1.09 6.32
C ALA A 9 -37.61 -0.42 5.00
N PHE A 10 -36.75 0.45 4.45
CA PHE A 10 -36.90 0.97 3.10
C PHE A 10 -36.19 0.02 2.12
N PHE A 11 -36.99 -0.65 1.27
CA PHE A 11 -36.54 -1.26 0.04
C PHE A 11 -36.49 -0.17 -1.04
N ILE A 12 -35.30 0.18 -1.52
CA ILE A 12 -35.15 1.00 -2.73
C ILE A 12 -34.59 0.08 -3.81
N ALA A 13 -35.49 -0.39 -4.67
CA ALA A 13 -35.17 -0.93 -5.98
C ALA A 13 -34.90 0.26 -6.90
N PHE A 14 -33.67 0.39 -7.41
CA PHE A 14 -33.36 1.35 -8.47
C PHE A 14 -32.99 0.59 -9.73
N THR A 15 -33.84 0.79 -10.73
CA THR A 15 -33.90 0.20 -12.05
C THR A 15 -32.70 0.60 -12.90
N LEU A 16 -32.05 -0.39 -13.49
CA LEU A 16 -30.98 -0.27 -14.47
C LEU A 16 -31.61 0.05 -15.84
N LEU A 17 -31.47 1.28 -16.32
CA LEU A 17 -31.84 1.66 -17.69
C LEU A 17 -30.59 1.57 -18.59
N LEU A 18 -30.56 0.58 -19.48
CA LEU A 18 -29.61 0.49 -20.59
C LEU A 18 -29.99 1.52 -21.66
N GLY A 19 -29.17 2.56 -21.82
CA GLY A 19 -29.16 3.41 -23.02
C GLY A 19 -27.98 3.01 -23.91
N LEU A 20 -28.27 2.32 -25.02
CA LEU A 20 -27.33 2.08 -26.11
C LEU A 20 -27.43 3.27 -27.07
N ALA A 21 -26.36 4.05 -27.23
CA ALA A 21 -26.25 5.06 -28.28
C ALA A 21 -25.15 4.66 -29.27
N PRO A 22 -25.37 4.76 -30.60
CA PRO A 22 -24.39 4.40 -31.61
C PRO A 22 -23.28 5.47 -31.69
N GLN A 23 -22.04 5.01 -31.90
CA GLN A 23 -20.87 5.86 -32.04
C GLN A 23 -20.74 6.43 -33.46
N PRO A 24 -20.29 7.68 -33.64
CA PRO A 24 -19.83 8.16 -34.92
C PRO A 24 -18.39 7.70 -35.19
N LEU A 25 -18.18 7.10 -36.36
CA LEU A 25 -16.87 6.97 -37.00
C LEU A 25 -16.48 8.34 -37.53
N PHE A 26 -15.42 8.94 -36.97
CA PHE A 26 -14.74 10.07 -37.59
C PHE A 26 -13.27 9.73 -37.85
N ALA A 27 -12.94 9.77 -39.13
CA ALA A 27 -11.61 9.69 -39.69
C ALA A 27 -10.84 11.01 -39.46
N GLY A 28 -9.51 10.88 -39.43
CA GLY A 28 -8.57 11.99 -39.51
C GLY A 28 -7.98 12.37 -38.15
N CYS A 29 -6.77 11.88 -37.86
CA CYS A 29 -5.91 12.50 -36.86
C CYS A 29 -5.26 13.73 -37.49
N PRO A 30 -5.66 14.98 -37.18
CA PRO A 30 -4.80 16.10 -37.49
C PRO A 30 -3.56 15.96 -36.60
N LEU A 31 -2.38 15.98 -37.22
CA LEU A 31 -1.14 16.27 -36.50
C LEU A 31 -1.21 17.74 -36.07
N THR A 32 -1.79 17.99 -34.91
CA THR A 32 -1.70 19.28 -34.26
C THR A 32 -0.27 19.44 -33.77
N VAL A 33 0.56 20.17 -34.51
CA VAL A 33 1.79 20.75 -33.97
C VAL A 33 1.34 21.93 -33.12
N GLU A 34 1.12 21.67 -31.84
CA GLU A 34 0.82 22.72 -30.87
C GLU A 34 2.14 23.44 -30.57
N ALA A 35 2.25 24.71 -30.95
CA ALA A 35 3.33 25.58 -30.51
C ALA A 35 2.90 26.26 -29.21
N HIS A 36 3.47 25.85 -28.07
CA HIS A 36 3.10 26.37 -26.76
C HIS A 36 4.10 27.40 -26.25
N SER A 37 3.59 28.47 -25.62
CA SER A 37 4.40 29.60 -25.18
C SER A 37 5.36 29.18 -24.06
N GLY A 38 6.65 29.45 -24.27
CA GLY A 38 7.70 29.16 -23.30
C GLY A 38 9.03 29.75 -23.74
N ARG A 39 9.82 30.24 -22.78
CA ARG A 39 11.16 30.75 -23.07
C ARG A 39 12.12 29.57 -23.21
N THR A 40 12.84 29.51 -24.31
CA THR A 40 14.03 28.67 -24.47
C THR A 40 15.21 29.33 -23.76
N ASP A 41 15.96 28.57 -22.98
CA ASP A 41 17.18 29.07 -22.36
C ASP A 41 18.39 29.02 -23.32
N ALA A 42 19.53 29.56 -22.89
CA ALA A 42 20.77 29.58 -23.67
C ALA A 42 21.35 28.17 -23.95
N TYR A 43 20.81 27.12 -23.33
CA TYR A 43 21.23 25.73 -23.48
C TYR A 43 20.21 24.89 -24.26
N GLY A 44 19.20 25.52 -24.87
CA GLY A 44 18.21 24.87 -25.74
C GLY A 44 17.12 24.10 -25.00
N GLY A 45 16.95 24.31 -23.70
CA GLY A 45 15.83 23.75 -22.94
C GLY A 45 14.61 24.65 -22.94
N HIS A 46 13.42 24.05 -23.00
CA HIS A 46 12.13 24.75 -23.04
C HIS A 46 11.33 24.49 -21.76
N ARG A 47 10.77 25.57 -21.18
CA ARG A 47 9.85 25.50 -20.02
C ARG A 47 8.41 25.32 -20.49
N ASP A 48 7.84 24.19 -20.10
CA ASP A 48 6.46 23.80 -20.40
C ASP A 48 5.62 23.88 -19.11
N ASN A 49 5.15 25.09 -18.79
CA ASN A 49 4.44 25.38 -17.54
C ASN A 49 3.13 24.60 -17.38
N GLN A 50 2.55 24.13 -18.50
CA GLN A 50 1.30 23.36 -18.51
C GLN A 50 1.53 21.87 -18.75
N ASN A 51 2.79 21.44 -18.89
CA ASN A 51 3.17 20.05 -19.17
C ASN A 51 2.42 19.45 -20.37
N ALA A 52 2.22 20.25 -21.42
CA ALA A 52 1.56 19.80 -22.65
C ALA A 52 2.31 18.64 -23.32
N SER A 53 3.64 18.63 -23.19
CA SER A 53 4.53 17.56 -23.67
C SER A 53 4.41 16.24 -22.89
N GLY A 54 3.82 16.26 -21.70
CA GLY A 54 3.74 15.10 -20.80
C GLY A 54 5.07 14.69 -20.15
N LEU A 55 6.18 15.41 -20.43
CA LEU A 55 7.53 15.12 -19.93
C LEU A 55 7.91 15.89 -18.66
N GLY A 56 7.05 16.81 -18.24
CA GLY A 56 7.18 17.66 -17.07
C GLY A 56 7.33 19.14 -17.45
N TYR A 57 7.68 19.93 -16.44
CA TYR A 57 7.83 21.39 -16.54
C TYR A 57 8.98 21.85 -17.47
N TYR A 58 9.88 20.94 -17.86
CA TYR A 58 11.10 21.29 -18.60
C TYR A 58 11.55 20.14 -19.50
N HIS A 59 11.84 20.40 -20.78
CA HIS A 59 12.33 19.40 -21.72
C HIS A 59 13.23 20.01 -22.81
N TYR A 60 13.90 19.17 -23.60
CA TYR A 60 14.86 19.56 -24.63
C TYR A 60 14.42 19.04 -26.01
N HIS A 61 14.78 19.78 -27.05
CA HIS A 61 14.67 19.38 -28.46
C HIS A 61 16.06 19.38 -29.09
N CYS A 62 16.50 18.23 -29.61
CA CYS A 62 17.80 18.11 -30.26
C CYS A 62 17.63 17.47 -31.64
N GLY A 63 18.08 18.15 -32.70
CA GLY A 63 18.32 17.55 -34.02
C GLY A 63 17.14 16.79 -34.66
N GLY A 64 15.90 17.28 -34.52
CA GLY A 64 14.72 16.62 -35.10
C GLY A 64 14.20 15.40 -34.31
N HIS A 65 14.78 15.11 -33.14
CA HIS A 65 14.25 14.08 -32.24
C HIS A 65 13.04 14.57 -31.43
N PRO A 66 12.14 13.66 -31.01
CA PRO A 66 11.04 14.00 -30.11
C PRO A 66 11.52 14.69 -28.84
N ALA A 67 10.65 15.48 -28.23
CA ALA A 67 10.92 16.10 -26.93
C ALA A 67 11.40 15.05 -25.92
N HIS A 68 12.47 15.36 -25.19
CA HIS A 68 13.05 14.41 -24.23
C HIS A 68 13.78 15.13 -23.09
N LEU A 69 14.13 14.36 -22.06
CA LEU A 69 14.92 14.86 -20.93
C LEU A 69 16.40 14.53 -21.14
N HIS A 70 17.30 15.29 -20.51
CA HIS A 70 18.74 14.99 -20.44
C HIS A 70 19.12 14.43 -19.07
N PRO A 71 19.02 13.10 -18.83
CA PRO A 71 19.46 12.50 -17.59
C PRO A 71 20.95 12.78 -17.35
N ASN A 72 21.27 13.44 -16.24
CA ASN A 72 22.64 13.85 -15.88
C ASN A 72 23.25 14.89 -16.83
N GLY A 73 22.43 15.69 -17.50
CA GLY A 73 22.90 16.76 -18.39
C GLY A 73 23.39 16.28 -19.76
N VAL A 74 23.19 15.00 -20.08
CA VAL A 74 23.61 14.40 -21.37
C VAL A 74 22.38 14.10 -22.22
N CYS A 75 22.44 14.49 -23.50
CA CYS A 75 21.40 14.15 -24.47
C CYS A 75 21.42 12.64 -24.78
N PRO A 76 20.29 11.93 -24.64
CA PRO A 76 20.18 10.51 -25.01
C PRO A 76 20.47 10.21 -26.49
N TYR A 77 20.39 11.21 -27.37
CA TYR A 77 20.55 11.07 -28.81
C TYR A 77 21.89 11.63 -29.34
N SER A 78 22.79 12.13 -28.49
CA SER A 78 24.06 12.74 -28.91
C SER A 78 25.08 11.78 -29.53
N GLY A 79 24.77 10.48 -29.61
CA GLY A 79 25.62 9.45 -30.23
C GLY A 79 25.20 9.04 -31.64
N SER A 80 24.16 9.65 -32.23
CA SER A 80 23.68 9.28 -33.57
C SER A 80 23.09 10.48 -34.31
N ALA A 81 23.94 11.39 -34.75
CA ALA A 81 23.70 12.17 -35.97
C ALA A 81 25.01 12.82 -36.43
N SER A 82 25.33 12.58 -37.69
CA SER A 82 26.43 13.15 -38.45
C SER A 82 26.25 14.65 -38.67
N SER A 83 27.37 15.37 -38.58
CA SER A 83 27.77 16.52 -39.39
C SER A 83 26.79 17.69 -39.59
N GLY A 84 27.06 18.78 -38.86
CA GLY A 84 26.69 20.15 -39.23
C GLY A 84 27.73 21.10 -38.66
N SER A 85 28.75 21.42 -39.46
CA SER A 85 29.89 22.28 -39.14
C SER A 85 29.49 23.72 -38.83
N THR A 86 30.11 24.32 -37.82
CA THR A 86 30.52 25.73 -37.89
C THR A 86 31.84 25.89 -37.14
N SER A 87 32.86 26.18 -37.92
CA SER A 87 34.18 26.61 -37.52
C SER A 87 34.14 28.00 -36.90
N SER A 88 34.84 28.19 -35.79
CA SER A 88 35.52 29.46 -35.52
C SER A 88 36.83 29.19 -34.81
N SER A 89 37.89 29.42 -35.58
CA SER A 89 39.30 29.40 -35.24
C SER A 89 39.69 30.49 -34.24
N SER A 90 40.61 30.16 -33.35
CA SER A 90 41.66 31.09 -32.92
C SER A 90 42.89 30.31 -32.45
N THR A 91 43.96 30.44 -33.26
CA THR A 91 45.40 30.36 -32.97
C THR A 91 45.70 30.97 -31.57
N SER A 92 46.64 30.53 -30.72
CA SER A 92 48.05 30.26 -30.98
C SER A 92 48.82 29.77 -29.73
N SER A 93 49.87 28.98 -29.97
CA SER A 93 51.21 29.01 -29.33
C SER A 93 51.48 28.38 -27.95
N GLY A 94 52.61 27.65 -27.89
CA GLY A 94 53.40 27.35 -26.68
C GLY A 94 53.43 25.86 -26.29
N SER A 95 54.35 25.04 -26.83
CA SER A 95 55.68 24.72 -26.26
C SER A 95 55.71 23.56 -25.25
N THR A 96 56.39 22.48 -25.66
CA THR A 96 57.32 21.62 -24.88
C THR A 96 56.83 20.92 -23.61
N GLY A 97 56.72 19.58 -23.72
CA GLY A 97 57.41 18.64 -22.84
C GLY A 97 56.81 18.34 -21.46
N SER A 98 56.12 17.21 -21.34
CA SER A 98 56.36 16.26 -20.24
C SER A 98 55.48 15.01 -20.37
N GLY A 99 56.10 13.86 -20.19
CA GLY A 99 55.47 12.55 -20.32
C GLY A 99 54.22 12.40 -19.45
N SER A 100 53.10 12.12 -20.12
CA SER A 100 51.90 11.63 -19.46
C SER A 100 51.99 10.11 -19.39
N THR A 101 52.43 9.61 -18.24
CA THR A 101 52.26 8.21 -17.88
C THR A 101 50.77 7.88 -17.96
N ASN A 102 50.46 6.94 -18.83
CA ASN A 102 49.14 6.38 -19.04
C ASN A 102 48.69 5.64 -17.77
N SER A 103 48.18 6.38 -16.78
CA SER A 103 47.59 5.82 -15.55
C SER A 103 46.09 5.66 -15.75
N SER A 104 45.73 4.66 -16.53
CA SER A 104 44.37 4.10 -16.56
C SER A 104 44.06 3.50 -15.18
N SER A 105 43.57 4.35 -14.27
CA SER A 105 43.02 3.93 -13.00
C SER A 105 41.82 3.02 -13.27
N PRO A 106 41.79 1.78 -12.76
CA PRO A 106 40.66 0.89 -12.97
C PRO A 106 39.44 1.53 -12.29
N SER A 107 38.48 2.03 -13.08
CA SER A 107 37.20 2.46 -12.57
C SER A 107 36.47 1.23 -12.02
N VAL A 108 36.66 0.94 -10.74
CA VAL A 108 35.99 -0.17 -10.07
C VAL A 108 34.49 0.13 -10.07
N SER A 109 33.77 -0.48 -11.01
CA SER A 109 32.32 -0.42 -11.11
C SER A 109 31.71 -0.82 -9.77
N ARG A 110 31.30 0.18 -8.97
CA ARG A 110 30.70 -0.04 -7.66
C ARG A 110 29.40 -0.85 -7.84
N PRO A 111 29.19 -1.93 -7.05
CA PRO A 111 28.02 -2.77 -7.23
C PRO A 111 26.73 -1.97 -7.04
N ALA A 112 25.76 -2.17 -7.95
CA ALA A 112 24.49 -1.47 -7.94
C ALA A 112 23.73 -1.70 -6.62
N ALA A 113 22.99 -0.68 -6.19
CA ALA A 113 22.15 -0.78 -5.01
C ALA A 113 21.04 -1.82 -5.23
N LYS A 114 20.78 -2.65 -4.21
CA LYS A 114 19.85 -3.79 -4.32
C LYS A 114 19.09 -4.01 -3.02
N LEU A 115 17.77 -4.15 -3.12
CA LEU A 115 16.96 -4.54 -1.96
C LEU A 115 17.32 -5.96 -1.51
N ASN A 116 17.43 -6.16 -0.20
CA ASN A 116 17.63 -7.48 0.38
C ASN A 116 16.48 -8.45 0.07
N ARG A 117 15.26 -7.94 -0.12
CA ARG A 117 14.07 -8.72 -0.47
C ARG A 117 13.13 -7.91 -1.36
N LYS A 118 12.56 -8.56 -2.39
CA LYS A 118 11.51 -7.99 -3.25
C LYS A 118 10.10 -8.34 -2.77
N ARG A 119 9.96 -9.32 -1.88
CA ARG A 119 8.70 -9.77 -1.28
C ARG A 119 8.91 -10.16 0.17
N VAL A 120 7.98 -9.79 1.05
CA VAL A 120 7.95 -10.21 2.45
C VAL A 120 6.51 -10.52 2.85
N THR A 121 6.31 -11.65 3.52
CA THR A 121 5.03 -12.02 4.13
C THR A 121 5.16 -11.92 5.65
N LEU A 122 4.25 -11.18 6.30
CA LEU A 122 4.23 -10.99 7.75
C LEU A 122 2.86 -11.29 8.33
N SER A 123 2.81 -11.74 9.58
CA SER A 123 1.58 -11.70 10.37
C SER A 123 1.36 -10.29 10.93
N VAL A 124 0.10 -9.86 11.07
CA VAL A 124 -0.25 -8.60 11.75
C VAL A 124 0.47 -8.46 13.10
N GLY A 125 0.89 -7.24 13.44
CA GLY A 125 1.65 -6.93 14.65
C GLY A 125 3.15 -7.25 14.58
N LYS A 126 3.61 -8.04 13.59
CA LYS A 126 5.03 -8.33 13.41
C LYS A 126 5.76 -7.26 12.60
N ARG A 127 7.08 -7.24 12.73
CA ARG A 127 7.97 -6.30 12.05
C ARG A 127 9.02 -7.05 11.23
N SER A 128 9.56 -6.40 10.20
CA SER A 128 10.70 -6.90 9.42
C SER A 128 11.52 -5.73 8.89
N ARG A 129 12.85 -5.90 8.83
CA ARG A 129 13.75 -4.85 8.32
C ARG A 129 14.08 -5.09 6.85
N LEU A 130 13.74 -4.11 6.01
CA LEU A 130 14.26 -4.00 4.66
C LEU A 130 15.59 -3.26 4.69
N ARG A 131 16.52 -3.68 3.84
CA ARG A 131 17.83 -3.08 3.69
C ARG A 131 18.12 -2.90 2.21
N LEU A 132 18.54 -1.70 1.83
CA LEU A 132 19.10 -1.46 0.52
C LEU A 132 20.61 -1.68 0.61
N LYS A 133 21.09 -2.81 0.06
CA LYS A 133 22.52 -3.12 -0.02
C LYS A 133 23.21 -2.17 -0.98
N ASN A 134 24.50 -1.91 -0.76
CA ASN A 134 25.35 -1.03 -1.57
C ASN A 134 24.87 0.43 -1.64
N ALA A 135 24.03 0.86 -0.70
CA ALA A 135 23.68 2.25 -0.49
C ALA A 135 24.61 2.83 0.58
N LYS A 136 25.38 3.86 0.23
CA LYS A 136 26.30 4.56 1.16
C LYS A 136 25.70 5.84 1.74
N GLY A 137 24.54 6.28 1.23
CA GLY A 137 23.84 7.50 1.66
C GLY A 137 22.42 7.22 2.16
N THR A 138 21.71 8.30 2.43
CA THR A 138 20.34 8.25 2.97
C THR A 138 19.36 7.61 2.00
N VAL A 139 18.60 6.63 2.50
CA VAL A 139 17.52 5.98 1.76
C VAL A 139 16.19 6.50 2.29
N LYS A 140 15.37 7.08 1.41
CA LYS A 140 14.02 7.55 1.78
C LYS A 140 13.02 6.42 1.61
N TRP A 141 12.33 6.04 2.68
CA TRP A 141 11.35 4.95 2.66
C TRP A 141 9.92 5.49 2.64
N ALA A 142 9.06 4.87 1.84
CA ALA A 142 7.64 5.18 1.76
C ALA A 142 6.79 3.91 1.71
N SER A 143 5.61 3.95 2.32
CA SER A 143 4.61 2.89 2.18
C SER A 143 3.49 3.34 1.25
N GLY A 144 3.14 2.50 0.28
CA GLY A 144 1.98 2.72 -0.58
C GLY A 144 0.64 2.57 0.15
N ASN A 145 0.60 1.93 1.32
CA ASN A 145 -0.59 1.93 2.18
C ASN A 145 -0.23 1.76 3.66
N LYS A 146 -0.16 2.89 4.38
CA LYS A 146 0.18 2.94 5.81
C LYS A 146 -0.83 2.24 6.73
N ARG A 147 -2.05 1.94 6.26
CA ARG A 147 -3.05 1.16 7.01
C ARG A 147 -2.76 -0.35 6.97
N ILE A 148 -2.10 -0.84 5.92
CA ILE A 148 -1.71 -2.24 5.77
C ILE A 148 -0.34 -2.47 6.42
N ALA A 149 0.67 -1.69 6.02
CA ALA A 149 1.98 -1.70 6.65
C ALA A 149 2.62 -0.30 6.62
N SER A 150 3.33 0.07 7.70
CA SER A 150 4.16 1.29 7.72
C SER A 150 5.63 0.93 7.65
N VAL A 151 6.46 1.87 7.23
CA VAL A 151 7.92 1.74 7.23
C VAL A 151 8.52 2.96 7.93
N SER A 152 9.51 2.74 8.80
CA SER A 152 10.29 3.81 9.43
C SER A 152 11.42 4.31 8.51
N SER A 153 12.07 5.41 8.89
CA SER A 153 13.24 5.97 8.20
C SER A 153 14.41 4.98 8.06
N ASN A 154 14.56 4.03 9.00
CA ASN A 154 15.61 3.02 8.97
C ASN A 154 15.25 1.72 8.20
N GLY A 155 14.10 1.70 7.52
CA GLY A 155 13.62 0.57 6.72
C GLY A 155 12.89 -0.52 7.51
N THR A 156 12.52 -0.26 8.77
CA THR A 156 11.74 -1.23 9.57
C THR A 156 10.26 -1.16 9.20
N VAL A 157 9.76 -2.23 8.59
CA VAL A 157 8.36 -2.40 8.19
C VAL A 157 7.57 -2.97 9.36
N SER A 158 6.45 -2.35 9.71
CA SER A 158 5.49 -2.83 10.72
C SER A 158 4.18 -3.22 10.05
N ALA A 159 3.77 -4.48 10.24
CA ALA A 159 2.51 -5.02 9.70
C ALA A 159 1.34 -4.63 10.59
N LYS A 160 0.34 -3.92 10.05
CA LYS A 160 -0.78 -3.37 10.83
C LYS A 160 -2.10 -4.10 10.59
N ARG A 161 -2.45 -4.31 9.32
CA ARG A 161 -3.72 -4.95 8.92
C ARG A 161 -3.48 -5.92 7.78
N ALA A 162 -4.31 -6.97 7.72
CA ALA A 162 -4.25 -7.91 6.61
C ALA A 162 -4.46 -7.20 5.27
N GLY A 163 -3.71 -7.61 4.25
CA GLY A 163 -3.74 -7.01 2.93
C GLY A 163 -2.38 -7.03 2.25
N THR A 164 -2.29 -6.42 1.08
CA THR A 164 -1.04 -6.28 0.32
C THR A 164 -0.73 -4.81 0.10
N CYS A 165 0.52 -4.40 0.27
CA CYS A 165 0.99 -3.08 -0.12
C CYS A 165 2.43 -3.13 -0.63
N VAL A 166 2.91 -2.03 -1.21
CA VAL A 166 4.29 -1.90 -1.66
C VAL A 166 5.04 -0.91 -0.77
N ILE A 167 6.22 -1.29 -0.32
CA ILE A 167 7.19 -0.39 0.30
C ILE A 167 8.20 0.03 -0.76
N THR A 168 8.47 1.33 -0.87
CA THR A 168 9.41 1.92 -1.81
C THR A 168 10.59 2.52 -1.05
N ALA A 169 11.80 2.09 -1.39
CA ALA A 169 13.04 2.77 -1.03
C ALA A 169 13.46 3.65 -2.21
N ARG A 170 13.66 4.94 -1.96
CA ARG A 170 14.20 5.90 -2.93
C ARG A 170 15.66 6.18 -2.60
N TYR A 171 16.54 6.00 -3.57
CA TYR A 171 17.97 6.23 -3.43
C TYR A 171 18.57 6.65 -4.78
N ASN A 172 19.29 7.78 -4.81
CA ASN A 172 19.91 8.37 -6.01
C ASN A 172 18.96 8.42 -7.22
N GLY A 173 17.77 9.01 -7.05
CA GLY A 173 16.75 9.14 -8.10
C GLY A 173 16.03 7.84 -8.49
N ARG A 174 16.46 6.68 -7.98
CA ARG A 174 15.89 5.37 -8.34
C ARG A 174 14.93 4.84 -7.27
N ASN A 175 13.91 4.11 -7.71
CA ASN A 175 12.92 3.47 -6.85
C ASN A 175 13.16 1.97 -6.76
N TYR A 176 13.29 1.45 -5.54
CA TYR A 176 13.37 0.03 -5.25
C TYR A 176 12.11 -0.40 -4.48
N ARG A 177 11.39 -1.38 -5.03
CA ARG A 177 10.07 -1.78 -4.51
C ARG A 177 10.12 -3.16 -3.86
N CYS A 178 9.44 -3.28 -2.72
CA CYS A 178 9.21 -4.54 -2.03
C CYS A 178 7.70 -4.74 -1.81
N ARG A 179 7.16 -5.87 -2.26
CA ARG A 179 5.76 -6.25 -2.00
C ARG A 179 5.64 -6.85 -0.61
N ILE A 180 4.81 -6.24 0.22
CA ILE A 180 4.48 -6.71 1.56
C ILE A 180 3.10 -7.35 1.54
N ILE A 181 3.02 -8.59 2.03
CA ILE A 181 1.77 -9.32 2.22
C ILE A 181 1.58 -9.51 3.71
N VAL A 182 0.52 -8.93 4.26
CA VAL A 182 0.18 -9.07 5.68
C VAL A 182 -0.96 -10.06 5.82
N LYS A 183 -0.73 -11.13 6.60
CA LYS A 183 -1.73 -12.14 6.95
C LYS A 183 -2.26 -11.88 8.36
N ASN A 184 -3.53 -12.21 8.60
CA ASN A 184 -4.09 -12.27 9.95
C ASN A 184 -4.57 -13.70 10.26
N PRO A 185 -3.74 -14.51 10.94
CA PRO A 185 -4.06 -15.90 11.26
C PRO A 185 -5.02 -16.04 12.45
N PHE A 186 -5.59 -14.94 12.95
CA PHE A 186 -6.52 -14.97 14.09
C PHE A 186 -7.68 -15.92 13.86
N ARG A 187 -7.88 -16.80 14.86
CA ARG A 187 -8.89 -17.86 14.91
C ARG A 187 -9.32 -18.08 16.36
N LEU A 188 -10.62 -18.29 16.57
CA LEU A 188 -11.14 -18.85 17.81
C LEU A 188 -10.86 -20.36 17.84
N LYS A 189 -10.63 -20.93 19.03
CA LYS A 189 -10.45 -22.38 19.19
C LYS A 189 -11.77 -23.14 19.11
N THR A 190 -12.89 -22.45 19.31
CA THR A 190 -14.24 -23.02 19.30
C THR A 190 -15.18 -22.03 18.61
N SER A 191 -16.01 -22.53 17.71
CA SER A 191 -17.04 -21.76 17.00
C SER A 191 -18.44 -21.93 17.58
N ASP A 192 -18.63 -22.88 18.49
CA ASP A 192 -19.94 -23.32 18.99
C ASP A 192 -19.87 -23.74 20.45
N ILE A 193 -20.74 -23.18 21.28
CA ILE A 193 -20.81 -23.47 22.71
C ILE A 193 -22.26 -23.53 23.15
N THR A 194 -22.57 -24.53 23.98
CA THR A 194 -23.79 -24.59 24.77
C THR A 194 -23.44 -24.46 26.25
N ILE A 195 -24.19 -23.63 26.98
CA ILE A 195 -24.08 -23.42 28.43
C ILE A 195 -25.48 -23.27 29.03
N GLN A 196 -25.64 -23.50 30.33
CA GLN A 196 -26.86 -23.16 31.06
C GLN A 196 -26.88 -21.67 31.43
N ALA A 197 -28.06 -21.12 31.70
CA ALA A 197 -28.17 -19.82 32.34
C ALA A 197 -27.44 -19.82 33.70
N GLY A 198 -26.72 -18.74 34.00
CA GLY A 198 -25.82 -18.61 35.15
C GLY A 198 -24.41 -19.17 34.95
N GLN A 199 -24.21 -20.11 34.02
CA GLN A 199 -22.89 -20.69 33.77
C GLN A 199 -21.97 -19.74 33.02
N GLN A 200 -20.67 -19.90 33.28
CA GLN A 200 -19.61 -19.17 32.61
C GLN A 200 -18.70 -20.10 31.81
N LYS A 201 -18.15 -19.60 30.71
CA LYS A 201 -17.14 -20.31 29.93
C LYS A 201 -16.17 -19.31 29.29
N THR A 202 -14.91 -19.68 29.17
CA THR A 202 -13.91 -18.80 28.54
C THR A 202 -13.71 -19.16 27.08
N LEU A 203 -13.93 -18.20 26.18
CA LEU A 203 -13.58 -18.33 24.77
C LEU A 203 -12.06 -18.23 24.59
N LYS A 204 -11.45 -19.31 24.10
CA LYS A 204 -10.00 -19.35 23.81
C LYS A 204 -9.73 -19.02 22.33
N ALA A 205 -8.61 -18.36 22.07
CA ALA A 205 -8.12 -18.04 20.74
C ALA A 205 -6.63 -18.37 20.59
N ASN A 206 -6.09 -18.24 19.39
CA ASN A 206 -4.64 -18.36 19.13
C ASN A 206 -3.85 -17.06 19.39
N VAL A 207 -4.47 -16.09 20.07
CA VAL A 207 -3.85 -14.84 20.52
C VAL A 207 -4.31 -14.55 21.96
N LYS A 208 -3.58 -13.69 22.68
CA LYS A 208 -3.94 -13.29 24.05
C LYS A 208 -5.31 -12.60 24.06
N ALA A 209 -6.16 -12.98 25.01
CA ALA A 209 -7.53 -12.46 25.10
C ALA A 209 -7.59 -10.93 25.32
N SER A 210 -6.62 -10.37 26.04
CA SER A 210 -6.50 -8.91 26.27
C SER A 210 -6.26 -8.10 25.00
N SER A 211 -5.81 -8.74 23.91
CA SER A 211 -5.65 -8.08 22.62
C SER A 211 -6.89 -8.17 21.73
N ILE A 212 -7.94 -8.86 22.18
CA ILE A 212 -9.17 -9.10 21.43
C ILE A 212 -10.24 -8.14 21.92
N THR A 213 -10.95 -7.51 20.98
CA THR A 213 -12.19 -6.79 21.27
C THR A 213 -13.37 -7.76 21.20
N TRP A 214 -14.04 -7.97 22.33
CA TRP A 214 -15.20 -8.86 22.45
C TRP A 214 -16.51 -8.08 22.37
N ARG A 215 -17.53 -8.69 21.76
CA ARG A 215 -18.89 -8.13 21.68
C ARG A 215 -19.93 -9.24 21.65
N SER A 216 -20.95 -9.16 22.50
CA SER A 216 -22.13 -10.04 22.40
C SER A 216 -23.11 -9.48 21.37
N GLY A 217 -23.69 -10.37 20.56
CA GLY A 217 -24.78 -10.02 19.63
C GLY A 217 -26.14 -9.86 20.32
N LYS A 218 -26.34 -10.45 21.50
CA LYS A 218 -27.56 -10.28 22.33
C LYS A 218 -27.16 -10.29 23.82
N LYS A 219 -27.02 -9.10 24.41
CA LYS A 219 -26.51 -8.92 25.79
C LYS A 219 -27.43 -9.49 26.87
N ASP A 220 -28.71 -9.70 26.55
CA ASP A 220 -29.71 -10.28 27.46
C ASP A 220 -29.67 -11.80 27.46
N VAL A 221 -29.13 -12.41 26.40
CA VAL A 221 -28.94 -13.87 26.29
C VAL A 221 -27.57 -14.26 26.81
N VAL A 222 -26.51 -13.56 26.38
CA VAL A 222 -25.11 -13.83 26.77
C VAL A 222 -24.36 -12.51 26.94
N SER A 223 -23.63 -12.34 28.03
CA SER A 223 -22.59 -11.30 28.15
C SER A 223 -21.21 -11.85 27.88
N VAL A 224 -20.26 -10.98 27.51
CA VAL A 224 -18.85 -11.33 27.35
C VAL A 224 -17.97 -10.25 27.99
N SER A 225 -16.97 -10.66 28.77
CA SER A 225 -16.01 -9.78 29.43
C SER A 225 -14.86 -9.38 28.49
N LYS A 226 -14.01 -8.44 28.93
CA LYS A 226 -12.77 -8.06 28.21
C LYS A 226 -11.76 -9.22 28.12
N SER A 227 -11.79 -10.16 29.05
CA SER A 227 -10.94 -11.36 29.06
C SER A 227 -11.52 -12.53 28.25
N GLY A 228 -12.68 -12.36 27.62
CA GLY A 228 -13.33 -13.40 26.81
C GLY A 228 -14.13 -14.42 27.60
N VAL A 229 -14.45 -14.13 28.86
CA VAL A 229 -15.37 -14.95 29.67
C VAL A 229 -16.79 -14.62 29.26
N ILE A 230 -17.53 -15.62 28.79
CA ILE A 230 -18.96 -15.53 28.49
C ILE A 230 -19.78 -15.99 29.68
N THR A 231 -20.92 -15.34 29.92
CA THR A 231 -21.89 -15.72 30.96
C THR A 231 -23.25 -15.89 30.31
N GLY A 232 -23.88 -17.06 30.48
CA GLY A 232 -25.24 -17.30 30.04
C GLY A 232 -26.23 -16.57 30.95
N LYS A 233 -27.17 -15.82 30.39
CA LYS A 233 -28.14 -15.03 31.16
C LYS A 233 -29.56 -15.55 31.03
N ALA A 234 -30.00 -15.79 29.79
CA ALA A 234 -31.35 -16.25 29.51
C ALA A 234 -31.35 -17.25 28.35
N LYS A 235 -32.30 -18.18 28.36
CA LYS A 235 -32.48 -19.17 27.28
C LYS A 235 -32.52 -18.47 25.92
N GLY A 236 -31.72 -18.94 24.97
CA GLY A 236 -31.69 -18.36 23.64
C GLY A 236 -30.42 -18.68 22.86
N ARG A 237 -30.31 -18.07 21.68
CA ARG A 237 -29.18 -18.26 20.76
C ARG A 237 -28.70 -16.91 20.24
N CYS A 238 -27.39 -16.71 20.25
CA CYS A 238 -26.74 -15.55 19.68
C CYS A 238 -25.30 -15.84 19.27
N PHE A 239 -24.66 -14.90 18.57
CA PHE A 239 -23.22 -14.93 18.34
C PHE A 239 -22.49 -14.03 19.33
N VAL A 240 -21.34 -14.49 19.80
CA VAL A 240 -20.31 -13.66 20.41
C VAL A 240 -19.23 -13.40 19.36
N TYR A 241 -18.87 -12.13 19.18
CA TYR A 241 -17.90 -11.67 18.20
C TYR A 241 -16.57 -11.36 18.88
N ALA A 242 -15.49 -11.81 18.26
CA ALA A 242 -14.12 -11.58 18.68
C ALA A 242 -13.39 -10.86 17.55
N THR A 243 -12.83 -9.67 17.80
CA THR A 243 -12.12 -8.90 16.78
C THR A 243 -10.67 -8.68 17.19
N TYR A 244 -9.74 -9.05 16.30
CA TYR A 244 -8.31 -8.85 16.50
C TYR A 244 -7.68 -8.25 15.24
N MET A 245 -7.04 -7.09 15.37
CA MET A 245 -6.34 -6.40 14.28
C MET A 245 -7.16 -6.33 12.98
N GLY A 246 -8.43 -5.94 13.11
CA GLY A 246 -9.38 -5.75 12.00
C GLY A 246 -10.01 -7.03 11.42
N LYS A 247 -9.68 -8.22 11.93
CA LYS A 247 -10.38 -9.47 11.57
C LYS A 247 -11.34 -9.87 12.67
N THR A 248 -12.60 -10.13 12.29
CA THR A 248 -13.63 -10.60 13.21
C THR A 248 -13.89 -12.09 13.03
N GLN A 249 -14.06 -12.81 14.13
CA GLN A 249 -14.52 -14.18 14.21
C GLN A 249 -15.80 -14.21 15.05
N LYS A 250 -16.64 -15.22 14.84
CA LYS A 250 -17.89 -15.41 15.58
C LYS A 250 -17.92 -16.80 16.22
N CYS A 251 -18.47 -16.87 17.42
CA CYS A 251 -18.81 -18.12 18.10
C CYS A 251 -20.31 -18.12 18.39
N ARG A 252 -21.02 -19.15 17.95
CA ARG A 252 -22.43 -19.38 18.28
C ARG A 252 -22.50 -19.84 19.73
N VAL A 253 -23.34 -19.17 20.50
CA VAL A 253 -23.62 -19.54 21.89
C VAL A 253 -25.10 -19.83 22.02
N ILE A 254 -25.40 -21.01 22.55
CA ILE A 254 -26.74 -21.46 22.89
C ILE A 254 -26.80 -21.48 24.43
N VAL A 255 -27.73 -20.74 24.99
CA VAL A 255 -28.02 -20.76 26.42
C VAL A 255 -29.28 -21.57 26.63
N GLN A 256 -29.19 -22.60 27.45
CA GLN A 256 -30.31 -23.43 27.87
C GLN A 256 -30.88 -22.92 29.20
N ALA A 257 -32.15 -23.26 29.47
CA ALA A 257 -32.76 -22.94 30.76
C ALA A 257 -32.06 -23.75 31.87
N PRO A 258 -31.95 -23.21 33.09
CA PRO A 258 -31.41 -24.00 34.21
C PRO A 258 -32.11 -25.36 34.29
N PRO A 259 -31.42 -26.44 34.71
CA PRO A 259 -32.11 -27.69 35.00
C PRO A 259 -33.20 -27.39 36.03
N GLU A 260 -34.43 -27.87 35.77
CA GLU A 260 -35.53 -27.69 36.72
C GLU A 260 -35.13 -28.40 38.02
N THR A 261 -34.96 -27.64 39.09
CA THR A 261 -34.78 -28.21 40.42
C THR A 261 -36.10 -28.88 40.76
N SER A 262 -36.15 -30.22 40.71
CA SER A 262 -37.28 -30.96 41.28
C SER A 262 -37.43 -30.51 42.73
N ALA A 263 -38.55 -29.86 43.04
CA ALA A 263 -38.87 -29.49 44.41
C ALA A 263 -38.76 -30.73 45.30
N PRO A 264 -38.25 -30.63 46.55
CA PRO A 264 -38.31 -31.76 47.46
C PRO A 264 -39.77 -32.17 47.59
N THR A 265 -40.09 -33.37 47.12
CA THR A 265 -41.40 -33.98 47.39
C THR A 265 -41.50 -34.11 48.89
N VAL A 266 -42.31 -33.26 49.53
CA VAL A 266 -42.64 -33.39 50.94
C VAL A 266 -43.55 -34.61 51.02
N SER A 267 -43.00 -35.73 51.52
CA SER A 267 -43.73 -36.95 51.85
C SER A 267 -44.35 -36.85 53.24
#